data_AF-A0A259PFD7-F1
#
_entry.id   AF-A0A259PFD7-F1
#
_cell.length_a   1.000
_cell.length_b   1.000
_cell.length_c   1.000
_cell.angle_alpha   90.00
_cell.angle_beta   90.00
_cell.angle_gamma   90.00
#
_symmetry.space_group_name_H-M   'P 1'
#
loop_
_entity.id
_entity.type
_entity.pdbx_description
1 polymer ?
#
loop_
_entity_poly.entity_id
_entity_poly.type
_entity_poly.pdbx_seq_one_letter_code
_entity_poly.pdbx_strand_id
1 'polypeptide(L)'
;MIPQDFIQELLGRVDIADVVGRSVQLKKAGTNYKGLCPFHTEKSPSFTVSPSKQFYHCFGCGAHGTAIGFLMDHLGLSFPDAVRELASQVGMSVP
;
A
#
# COMPACT_ATOMS: atom_id res chain seq x y z
N MET A 1 -14.25 10.78 -13.94
CA MET A 1 -12.88 11.03 -13.43
C MET A 1 -13.00 11.15 -11.92
N ILE A 2 -12.17 10.44 -11.15
CA ILE A 2 -12.24 10.49 -9.68
C ILE A 2 -11.62 11.81 -9.20
N PRO A 3 -12.31 12.63 -8.38
CA PRO A 3 -11.78 13.90 -7.89
C PRO A 3 -10.49 13.72 -7.09
N GLN A 4 -9.55 14.66 -7.24
CA GLN A 4 -8.29 14.62 -6.50
C GLN A 4 -8.49 14.72 -4.99
N ASP A 5 -9.44 15.54 -4.53
CA ASP A 5 -9.75 15.70 -3.11
C ASP A 5 -10.28 14.41 -2.49
N PHE A 6 -11.09 13.65 -3.23
CA PHE A 6 -11.54 12.33 -2.80
C PHE A 6 -10.36 11.36 -2.63
N ILE A 7 -9.39 11.39 -3.54
CA ILE A 7 -8.18 10.55 -3.44
C ILE A 7 -7.36 10.92 -2.20
N GLN A 8 -7.22 12.21 -1.89
CA GLN A 8 -6.51 12.66 -0.69
C GLN A 8 -7.24 12.24 0.58
N GLU A 9 -8.56 12.40 0.63
CA GLU A 9 -9.37 11.96 1.76
C GLU A 9 -9.27 10.44 1.97
N LEU A 10 -9.37 9.67 0.88
CA LEU A 10 -9.23 8.21 0.91
C LEU A 10 -7.87 7.79 1.48
N LEU A 11 -6.77 8.36 0.95
CA LEU A 11 -5.42 8.07 1.43
C LEU A 11 -5.21 8.52 2.89
N GLY A 12 -5.95 9.51 3.37
CA GLY A 12 -5.92 9.93 4.78
C GLY A 12 -6.64 8.96 5.73
N ARG A 13 -7.56 8.13 5.24
CA ARG A 13 -8.30 7.13 6.05
C ARG A 13 -7.72 5.72 5.97
N VAL A 14 -7.04 5.40 4.89
CA VAL A 14 -6.41 4.10 4.68
C VAL A 14 -5.12 4.00 5.49
N ASP A 15 -4.90 2.87 6.17
CA ASP A 15 -3.58 2.51 6.68
C ASP A 15 -2.86 1.60 5.68
N ILE A 16 -1.79 2.11 5.06
CA ILE A 16 -0.97 1.32 4.14
C ILE A 16 -0.42 0.02 4.75
N ALA A 17 -0.18 -0.03 6.07
CA ALA A 17 0.29 -1.25 6.72
C ALA A 17 -0.79 -2.35 6.70
N ASP A 18 -2.06 -1.98 6.86
CA ASP A 18 -3.18 -2.92 6.75
C ASP A 18 -3.37 -3.41 5.32
N VAL A 19 -3.23 -2.51 4.34
CA VAL A 19 -3.34 -2.85 2.91
C VAL A 19 -2.25 -3.83 2.50
N VAL A 20 -0.99 -3.51 2.79
CA VAL A 20 0.14 -4.38 2.48
C VAL A 20 0.10 -5.68 3.29
N GLY A 21 -0.27 -5.60 4.57
CA GLY A 21 -0.28 -6.73 5.51
C GLY A 21 -1.21 -7.87 5.09
N ARG A 22 -2.18 -7.62 4.21
CA ARG A 22 -3.03 -8.65 3.59
C ARG A 22 -2.26 -9.56 2.62
N SER A 23 -1.20 -9.05 1.99
CA SER A 23 -0.42 -9.77 0.98
C SER A 23 0.98 -10.15 1.46
N VAL A 24 1.55 -9.37 2.38
CA VAL A 24 2.91 -9.54 2.89
C VAL A 24 2.88 -9.77 4.39
N GLN A 25 3.55 -10.81 4.86
CA GLN A 25 3.74 -10.99 6.30
C GLN A 25 4.69 -9.92 6.84
N LEU A 26 4.12 -8.95 7.55
CA LEU A 26 4.83 -7.82 8.13
C LEU A 26 5.19 -8.09 9.60
N LYS A 27 6.41 -7.69 9.99
CA LYS A 27 6.88 -7.67 11.38
C LYS A 27 7.23 -6.24 11.77
N LYS A 28 6.86 -5.85 12.98
CA LYS A 28 7.16 -4.51 13.51
C LYS A 28 8.67 -4.30 13.65
N ALA A 29 9.17 -3.16 13.19
CA ALA A 29 10.57 -2.76 13.24
C ALA A 29 10.65 -1.26 13.61
N GLY A 30 10.68 -0.97 14.91
CA GLY A 30 10.57 0.40 15.43
C GLY A 30 9.19 0.99 15.12
N THR A 31 9.16 2.12 14.42
CA THR A 31 7.94 2.81 13.97
C THR A 31 7.42 2.31 12.62
N ASN A 32 8.17 1.45 11.93
CA ASN A 32 7.83 0.90 10.63
C ASN A 32 7.54 -0.60 10.73
N TYR A 33 7.15 -1.19 9.61
CA TYR A 33 7.03 -2.63 9.43
C TYR A 33 8.02 -3.12 8.37
N LYS A 34 8.45 -4.37 8.47
CA LYS A 34 9.32 -5.02 7.49
C LYS A 34 8.82 -6.40 7.10
N GLY A 35 9.07 -6.79 5.85
CA GLY A 35 8.72 -8.11 5.29
C GLY A 35 9.60 -8.47 4.10
N LEU A 36 9.38 -9.66 3.55
CA LEU A 36 9.94 -10.02 2.25
C LEU A 36 9.21 -9.24 1.15
N CYS A 37 9.95 -8.77 0.16
CA CYS A 37 9.38 -8.00 -0.94
C CYS A 37 8.47 -8.88 -1.81
N PRO A 38 7.24 -8.43 -2.10
CA PRO A 38 6.37 -9.15 -3.02
C PRO A 38 6.74 -8.93 -4.50
N PHE A 39 7.63 -7.97 -4.80
CA PHE A 39 7.99 -7.57 -6.17
C PHE A 39 9.28 -8.24 -6.69
N HIS A 40 10.04 -8.93 -5.84
CA HIS A 40 11.20 -9.71 -6.25
C HIS A 40 11.48 -10.84 -5.26
N THR A 41 12.19 -11.88 -5.71
CA THR A 41 12.53 -13.01 -4.84
C THR A 41 13.76 -12.69 -4.00
N GLU A 42 13.63 -12.78 -2.68
CA GLU A 42 14.73 -12.58 -1.72
C GLU A 42 14.60 -13.50 -0.49
N LYS A 43 15.70 -13.65 0.25
CA LYS A 43 15.74 -14.45 1.51
C LYS A 43 15.75 -13.58 2.77
N SER A 44 16.19 -12.33 2.65
CA SER A 44 16.32 -11.39 3.76
C SER A 44 15.30 -10.26 3.56
N PRO A 45 14.54 -9.84 4.59
CA PRO A 45 13.55 -8.77 4.46
C PRO A 45 14.17 -7.44 4.01
N SER A 46 13.84 -6.95 2.82
CA SER A 46 14.22 -5.61 2.37
C SER A 46 13.03 -4.67 2.14
N PHE A 47 11.81 -5.19 2.24
CA PHE A 47 10.58 -4.41 2.12
C PHE A 47 10.23 -3.72 3.44
N THR A 48 10.04 -2.40 3.40
CA THR A 48 9.67 -1.58 4.57
C THR A 48 8.38 -0.82 4.29
N VAL A 49 7.47 -0.78 5.26
CA VAL A 49 6.22 0.00 5.21
C VAL A 49 6.22 1.02 6.33
N SER A 50 5.91 2.27 6.02
CA SER A 50 5.83 3.37 6.99
C SER A 50 4.39 3.85 7.14
N PRO A 51 3.68 3.49 8.22
CA PRO A 51 2.31 3.94 8.47
C PRO A 51 2.24 5.46 8.65
N SER A 52 3.23 6.07 9.30
CA SER A 52 3.23 7.52 9.54
C SER A 52 3.45 8.33 8.27
N LYS A 53 4.16 7.78 7.30
CA LYS A 53 4.45 8.43 6.02
C LYS A 53 3.59 7.91 4.86
N GLN A 54 2.71 6.94 5.11
CA GLN A 54 1.80 6.32 4.13
C GLN A 54 2.47 5.86 2.82
N PHE A 55 3.66 5.24 2.92
CA PHE A 55 4.35 4.65 1.76
C PHE A 55 5.11 3.37 2.12
N TYR A 56 5.42 2.57 1.10
CA TYR A 56 6.37 1.46 1.19
C TYR A 56 7.63 1.73 0.37
N HIS A 57 8.72 1.08 0.74
CA HIS A 57 9.95 1.05 -0.04
C HIS A 57 10.68 -0.28 0.15
N CYS A 58 11.14 -0.86 -0.95
CA CYS A 58 11.98 -2.04 -0.98
C CYS A 58 13.44 -1.63 -1.21
N PHE A 59 14.31 -1.88 -0.24
CA PHE A 59 15.74 -1.55 -0.38
C PHE A 59 16.52 -2.53 -1.26
N GLY A 60 15.96 -3.71 -1.58
CA GLY A 60 16.57 -4.67 -2.52
C GLY A 60 16.34 -4.33 -4.00
N CYS A 61 15.10 -4.02 -4.40
CA CYS A 61 14.74 -3.79 -5.81
C CYS A 61 14.31 -2.35 -6.15
N GLY A 62 14.17 -1.46 -5.16
CA GLY A 62 13.75 -0.07 -5.37
C GLY A 62 12.24 0.16 -5.55
N ALA A 63 11.42 -0.90 -5.51
CA ALA A 63 9.96 -0.76 -5.56
C ALA A 63 9.47 0.12 -4.41
N HIS A 64 8.63 1.11 -4.71
CA HIS A 64 8.10 2.06 -3.75
C HIS A 64 6.73 2.58 -4.21
N GLY A 65 5.90 3.03 -3.27
CA GLY A 65 4.58 3.52 -3.62
C GLY A 65 3.67 3.76 -2.44
N THR A 66 2.44 4.20 -2.75
CA THR A 66 1.35 4.40 -1.80
C THR A 66 0.47 3.14 -1.73
N ALA A 67 -0.59 3.16 -0.91
CA ALA A 67 -1.57 2.06 -0.86
C ALA A 67 -2.23 1.79 -2.22
N ILE A 68 -2.57 2.83 -2.99
CA ILE A 68 -3.14 2.68 -4.34
C ILE A 68 -2.11 2.04 -5.28
N GLY A 69 -0.88 2.56 -5.29
CA GLY A 69 0.20 2.03 -6.11
C GLY A 69 0.50 0.56 -5.80
N PHE A 70 0.48 0.19 -4.52
CA PHE A 70 0.66 -1.20 -4.11
C PHE A 70 -0.38 -2.13 -4.75
N LEU A 71 -1.66 -1.77 -4.70
CA LEU A 71 -2.72 -2.60 -5.30
C LEU A 71 -2.59 -2.70 -6.82
N MET A 72 -2.17 -1.62 -7.47
CA MET A 72 -1.94 -1.61 -8.92
C MET A 72 -0.76 -2.52 -9.29
N ASP A 73 0.39 -2.34 -8.65
CA ASP A 73 1.62 -3.03 -9.01
C ASP A 73 1.60 -4.50 -8.54
N HIS A 74 1.00 -4.77 -7.38
CA HIS A 74 1.02 -6.11 -6.78
C HIS A 74 -0.15 -6.99 -7.22
N LEU A 75 -1.36 -6.41 -7.33
CA LEU A 75 -2.57 -7.15 -7.70
C LEU A 75 -2.99 -6.92 -9.16
N GLY A 76 -2.30 -6.05 -9.90
CA GLY A 76 -2.62 -5.75 -11.30
C GLY A 76 -3.91 -4.97 -11.47
N LEU A 77 -4.40 -4.29 -10.43
CA LEU A 77 -5.64 -3.52 -10.51
C LEU A 77 -5.47 -2.28 -11.37
N SER A 78 -6.53 -1.91 -12.08
CA SER A 78 -6.61 -0.59 -12.69
C SER A 78 -6.71 0.49 -11.60
N PHE A 79 -6.32 1.74 -11.91
CA PHE A 79 -6.41 2.83 -10.94
C PHE A 79 -7.84 3.00 -10.36
N PRO A 80 -8.93 3.02 -11.16
CA PRO A 80 -10.29 3.09 -10.62
C PRO A 80 -10.65 1.91 -9.71
N ASP A 81 -10.18 0.69 -10.02
CA ASP A 81 -10.49 -0.49 -9.22
C ASP A 81 -9.72 -0.50 -7.91
N ALA A 82 -8.45 -0.09 -7.92
CA ALA A 82 -7.66 0.11 -6.70
C ALA A 82 -8.28 1.16 -5.77
N VAL A 83 -8.81 2.25 -6.33
CA VAL A 83 -9.52 3.28 -5.55
C VAL A 83 -10.82 2.74 -4.96
N ARG A 84 -11.62 1.99 -5.73
CA ARG A 84 -12.86 1.36 -5.24
C ARG A 84 -12.60 0.34 -4.13
N GLU A 85 -11.57 -0.49 -4.31
CA GLU A 85 -11.16 -1.49 -3.33
C GLU A 85 -10.82 -0.82 -1.99
N LEU A 86 -9.97 0.21 -2.00
CA LEU A 86 -9.64 0.95 -0.79
C LEU A 86 -10.85 1.70 -0.20
N ALA A 87 -11.67 2.34 -1.05
CA ALA A 87 -12.85 3.07 -0.58
C ALA A 87 -13.84 2.14 0.12
N SER A 88 -14.06 0.93 -0.42
CA SER A 88 -14.90 -0.09 0.22
C SER A 88 -14.37 -0.52 1.59
N GLN A 89 -13.04 -0.59 1.77
CA GLN A 89 -12.43 -0.99 3.05
C GLN A 89 -12.64 0.06 4.15
N VAL A 90 -12.75 1.34 3.79
CA VAL A 90 -12.95 2.45 4.73
C VAL A 90 -14.36 3.03 4.72
N GLY A 91 -15.31 2.36 4.03
CA GLY A 91 -16.72 2.76 3.98
C GLY A 91 -16.98 4.07 3.21
N MET A 92 -16.15 4.39 2.22
CA MET A 92 -16.34 5.55 1.34
C MET A 92 -16.99 5.13 0.02
N SER A 93 -17.91 5.95 -0.49
CA SER A 93 -18.49 5.77 -1.83
C SER A 93 -17.69 6.55 -2.86
N VAL A 94 -17.25 5.88 -3.93
CA VAL A 94 -16.57 6.55 -5.04
C VAL A 94 -17.58 7.36 -5.86
N PRO A 95 -17.31 8.65 -6.15
CA PRO A 95 -18.21 9.52 -6.93
C PRO A 95 -18.24 9.19 -8.43
#